data_AF-A0A2D6MKT6-F1
#
_entry.id   AF-A0A2D6MKT6-F1
#
_cell.length_a   1.000
_cell.length_b   1.000
_cell.length_c   1.000
_cell.angle_alpha   90.00
_cell.angle_beta   90.00
_cell.angle_gamma   90.00
#
_symmetry.space_group_name_H-M   'P 1'
#
loop_
_entity.id
_entity.type
_entity.pdbx_description
1 polymer ?
#
loop_
_entity_poly.entity_id
_entity_poly.type
_entity_poly.pdbx_seq_one_letter_code
_entity_poly.pdbx_strand_id
1 'polypeptide(L)'
;MDTILHLLSPAYLFNRNLGPYQSDLAYVFVGINIVLIIIAIISRRLAKKRDLFAQKAAHKFGSLAWTMGAIGIILYVFRQINVFYLSAPAFVLIWLIITGIWLILVLKYWLRTAPKRRKQVSGSTVKDEYMP
;
A
#
# COMPACT_ATOMS: atom_id res chain seq x y z
N MET A 1 -14.38 -20.22 13.11
CA MET A 1 -14.26 -19.92 11.66
C MET A 1 -15.44 -19.08 11.17
N ASP A 2 -16.56 -19.07 11.90
CA ASP A 2 -17.83 -18.43 11.50
C ASP A 2 -17.76 -16.90 11.41
N THR A 3 -16.93 -16.26 12.22
CA THR A 3 -16.76 -14.80 12.24
C THR A 3 -16.13 -14.26 10.95
N ILE A 4 -15.18 -15.01 10.36
CA ILE A 4 -14.51 -14.61 9.12
C ILE A 4 -15.46 -14.74 7.93
N LEU A 5 -16.26 -15.82 7.91
CA LEU A 5 -17.29 -16.02 6.88
C LEU A 5 -18.37 -14.94 6.95
N HIS A 6 -18.74 -14.49 8.15
CA HIS A 6 -19.68 -13.39 8.33
C HIS A 6 -19.14 -12.06 7.79
N LEU A 7 -17.85 -11.76 7.96
CA LEU A 7 -17.20 -10.54 7.44
C LEU A 7 -17.18 -10.47 5.90
N LEU A 8 -17.20 -11.63 5.25
CA LEU A 8 -17.24 -11.76 3.79
C LEU A 8 -18.67 -11.95 3.27
N SER A 9 -19.68 -11.98 4.14
CA SER A 9 -21.07 -12.12 3.71
C SER A 9 -21.51 -10.88 2.92
N PRO A 10 -22.22 -11.03 1.80
CA PRO A 10 -22.76 -9.89 1.05
C PRO A 10 -23.63 -8.99 1.91
N ALA A 11 -24.41 -9.57 2.83
CA ALA A 11 -25.24 -8.83 3.78
C ALA A 11 -24.41 -7.87 4.66
N TYR A 12 -23.23 -8.30 5.12
CA TYR A 12 -22.32 -7.44 5.89
C TYR A 12 -21.60 -6.42 5.00
N LEU A 13 -21.09 -6.84 3.83
CA LEU A 13 -20.30 -5.98 2.94
C LEU A 13 -21.11 -4.80 2.37
N PHE A 14 -22.38 -5.04 2.07
CA PHE A 14 -23.30 -4.03 1.51
C PHE A 14 -24.24 -3.42 2.56
N ASN A 15 -24.00 -3.67 3.85
CA ASN A 15 -24.76 -2.98 4.88
C ASN A 15 -24.38 -1.50 4.91
N ARG A 16 -25.37 -0.67 4.62
CA ARG A 16 -25.26 0.78 4.40
C ARG A 16 -25.20 1.56 5.70
N ASN A 17 -25.50 0.91 6.83
CA ASN A 17 -25.69 1.57 8.12
C ASN A 17 -24.93 0.82 9.23
N LEU A 18 -23.72 0.37 8.93
CA LEU A 18 -22.77 0.12 10.00
C LEU A 18 -22.42 1.48 10.58
N GLY A 19 -22.79 1.70 11.84
CA GLY A 19 -22.39 2.86 12.59
C GLY A 19 -20.87 3.06 12.62
N PRO A 20 -20.41 4.08 13.37
CA PRO A 20 -18.99 4.38 13.47
C PRO A 20 -18.19 3.16 13.96
N TYR A 21 -16.90 3.13 13.63
CA TYR A 21 -16.04 2.06 14.13
C TYR A 21 -16.11 1.99 15.66
N GLN A 22 -16.20 0.77 16.20
CA GLN A 22 -15.97 0.55 17.62
C GLN A 22 -14.54 0.96 17.95
N SER A 23 -14.35 1.51 19.16
CA SER A 23 -13.12 2.16 19.60
C SER A 23 -11.86 1.36 19.28
N ASP A 24 -11.82 0.07 19.61
CA ASP A 24 -10.64 -0.78 19.40
C ASP A 24 -10.31 -0.98 17.92
N LEU A 25 -11.34 -1.23 17.10
CA LEU A 25 -11.18 -1.47 15.66
C LEU A 25 -10.81 -0.18 14.93
N ALA A 26 -11.31 0.96 15.41
CA ALA A 26 -10.92 2.28 14.95
C ALA A 26 -9.43 2.54 15.18
N TYR A 27 -8.92 2.29 16.39
CA TYR A 27 -7.51 2.50 16.72
C TYR A 27 -6.58 1.61 15.90
N VAL A 28 -6.92 0.34 15.70
CA VAL A 28 -6.13 -0.57 14.86
C VAL A 28 -6.11 -0.08 13.40
N PHE A 29 -7.28 0.25 12.85
CA PHE A 29 -7.38 0.68 11.46
C PHE A 29 -6.64 2.00 11.21
N VAL A 30 -6.86 3.00 12.05
CA VAL A 30 -6.15 4.29 11.97
C VAL A 30 -4.66 4.09 12.22
N GLY A 31 -4.28 3.28 13.21
CA GLY A 31 -2.90 2.98 13.55
C GLY A 31 -2.12 2.40 12.36
N ILE A 32 -2.69 1.39 11.68
CA ILE A 32 -2.08 0.81 10.47
C ILE A 32 -1.86 1.88 9.39
N ASN A 33 -2.86 2.74 9.15
CA ASN A 33 -2.76 3.78 8.13
C ASN A 33 -1.72 4.86 8.49
N ILE A 34 -1.61 5.24 9.77
CA ILE A 34 -0.56 6.15 10.26
C ILE A 34 0.82 5.51 10.05
N VAL A 35 0.99 4.22 10.39
CA VAL A 35 2.26 3.50 10.16
C VAL A 35 2.61 3.49 8.67
N LEU A 36 1.65 3.25 7.76
CA LEU A 36 1.88 3.34 6.32
C LEU A 36 2.37 4.73 5.90
N ILE A 37 1.76 5.80 6.43
CA ILE A 37 2.20 7.18 6.15
C ILE A 37 3.63 7.43 6.65
N ILE A 38 3.96 6.95 7.85
CA ILE A 38 5.32 7.05 8.40
C ILE A 38 6.32 6.31 7.51
N ILE A 39 6.01 5.07 7.08
CA ILE A 39 6.82 4.29 6.15
C ILE A 39 7.04 5.06 4.84
N ALA A 40 6.01 5.74 4.33
CA ALA A 40 6.13 6.55 3.12
C ALA A 40 7.12 7.70 3.28
N ILE A 41 7.06 8.41 4.41
CA ILE A 41 7.97 9.53 4.74
C ILE A 41 9.41 9.01 4.87
N ILE A 42 9.61 7.93 5.62
CA ILE A 42 10.93 7.32 5.81
C ILE A 42 11.50 6.84 4.47
N SER A 43 10.68 6.19 3.64
CA SER A 43 11.09 5.71 2.32
C SER A 43 11.55 6.85 1.41
N ARG A 44 10.83 7.99 1.41
CA ARG A 44 11.26 9.20 0.66
C ARG A 44 12.58 9.76 1.17
N ARG A 45 12.82 9.75 2.48
CA ARG A 45 14.10 10.22 3.06
C ARG A 45 15.25 9.29 2.71
N LEU A 46 15.06 7.97 2.80
CA LEU A 46 16.07 6.96 2.46
C LEU A 46 16.41 6.96 0.97
N ALA A 47 15.44 7.28 0.10
CA ALA A 47 15.63 7.37 -1.34
C ALA A 47 16.67 8.44 -1.76
N LYS A 48 16.95 9.44 -0.92
CA LYS A 48 17.95 10.48 -1.22
C LYS A 48 19.41 10.03 -1.04
N LYS A 49 19.65 8.96 -0.26
CA LYS A 49 21.01 8.55 0.17
C LYS A 49 21.48 7.21 -0.41
N ARG A 50 20.78 6.63 -1.38
CA ARG A 50 21.05 5.28 -1.89
C ARG A 50 21.19 5.23 -3.40
N ASP A 51 21.77 4.13 -3.89
CA ASP A 51 21.86 3.76 -5.31
C ASP A 51 20.55 4.01 -6.07
N LEU A 52 20.66 4.39 -7.35
CA LEU A 52 19.56 4.63 -8.29
C LEU A 52 18.47 3.55 -8.25
N PHE A 53 18.86 2.28 -8.07
CA PHE A 53 17.93 1.15 -7.97
C PHE A 53 17.15 1.11 -6.64
N ALA A 54 17.86 1.34 -5.53
CA ALA A 54 17.25 1.43 -4.21
C ALA A 54 16.36 2.67 -4.09
N GLN A 55 16.74 3.78 -4.72
CA GLN A 55 15.93 4.98 -4.83
C GLN A 55 14.62 4.71 -5.58
N LYS A 56 14.67 4.05 -6.74
CA LYS A 56 13.46 3.69 -7.51
C LYS A 56 12.51 2.79 -6.72
N ALA A 57 13.03 1.84 -5.96
CA ALA A 57 12.19 0.98 -5.15
C ALA A 57 11.62 1.70 -3.93
N ALA A 58 12.43 2.46 -3.21
CA ALA A 58 11.97 3.28 -2.09
C ALA A 58 10.88 4.28 -2.54
N HIS A 59 10.98 4.80 -3.77
CA HIS A 59 9.94 5.64 -4.34
C HIS A 59 8.65 4.87 -4.63
N LYS A 60 8.73 3.64 -5.18
CA LYS A 60 7.57 2.78 -5.41
C LYS A 60 6.87 2.35 -4.11
N PHE A 61 7.63 1.87 -3.13
CA PHE A 61 7.10 1.50 -1.81
C PHE A 61 6.54 2.73 -1.08
N GLY A 62 7.25 3.85 -1.13
CA GLY A 62 6.80 5.09 -0.50
C GLY A 62 5.54 5.65 -1.15
N SER A 63 5.39 5.54 -2.48
CA SER A 63 4.17 5.94 -3.18
C SER A 63 2.98 5.05 -2.82
N LEU A 64 3.18 3.72 -2.76
CA LEU A 64 2.15 2.79 -2.33
C LEU A 64 1.71 3.07 -0.88
N ALA A 65 2.66 3.17 0.04
CA ALA A 65 2.35 3.42 1.45
C ALA A 65 1.68 4.78 1.67
N TRP A 66 2.08 5.81 0.91
CA TRP A 66 1.43 7.12 0.95
C TRP A 66 -0.02 7.07 0.46
N THR A 67 -0.23 6.51 -0.74
CA THR A 67 -1.56 6.44 -1.35
C THR A 67 -2.51 5.60 -0.53
N MET A 68 -2.07 4.43 -0.08
CA MET A 68 -2.91 3.54 0.72
C MET A 68 -3.18 4.08 2.11
N GLY A 69 -2.17 4.64 2.80
CA GLY A 69 -2.37 5.29 4.09
C GLY A 69 -3.34 6.48 4.00
N ALA A 70 -3.22 7.32 2.96
CA ALA A 70 -4.13 8.44 2.76
C ALA A 70 -5.56 7.99 2.45
N ILE A 71 -5.74 7.05 1.51
CA ILE A 71 -7.06 6.52 1.16
C ILE A 71 -7.71 5.83 2.37
N GLY A 72 -6.93 5.08 3.16
CA GLY A 72 -7.44 4.44 4.35
C GLY A 72 -7.93 5.44 5.40
N ILE A 73 -7.22 6.55 5.63
CA ILE A 73 -7.72 7.62 6.52
C ILE A 73 -9.01 8.23 5.96
N ILE A 74 -9.10 8.46 4.65
CA ILE A 74 -10.32 8.99 4.02
C ILE A 74 -11.50 8.04 4.24
N LEU A 75 -11.31 6.73 4.01
CA LEU A 75 -12.32 5.70 4.26
C LEU A 75 -12.72 5.64 5.73
N TYR A 76 -11.77 5.81 6.65
CA TYR A 76 -12.05 5.91 8.08
C TYR A 76 -12.99 7.09 8.37
N VAL A 77 -12.66 8.29 7.86
CA VAL A 77 -13.48 9.49 8.06
C VAL A 77 -14.88 9.29 7.49
N PHE A 78 -15.02 8.75 6.27
CA PHE A 78 -16.33 8.49 5.66
C PHE A 78 -17.20 7.56 6.49
N ARG A 79 -16.59 6.56 7.12
CA ARG A 79 -17.31 5.68 8.04
C ARG A 79 -17.64 6.37 9.36
N GLN A 80 -16.76 7.21 9.89
CA GLN A 80 -17.03 7.95 11.13
C GLN A 80 -18.19 8.94 10.99
N ILE A 81 -18.29 9.63 9.83
CA ILE A 81 -19.40 10.54 9.53
C ILE A 81 -20.64 9.82 8.97
N ASN A 82 -20.61 8.48 8.88
CA ASN A 82 -21.66 7.63 8.32
C ASN A 82 -22.17 8.10 6.94
N VAL A 83 -21.26 8.34 5.98
CA VAL A 83 -21.68 8.63 4.60
C VAL A 83 -22.39 7.40 4.02
N PHE A 84 -23.67 7.54 3.70
CA PHE A 84 -24.59 6.47 3.31
C PHE A 84 -24.01 5.32 2.46
N TYR A 85 -23.30 5.65 1.37
CA TYR A 85 -22.72 4.65 0.47
C TYR A 85 -21.25 4.38 0.76
N LEU A 86 -20.47 5.40 1.12
CA LEU A 86 -19.01 5.28 1.26
C LEU A 86 -18.57 4.71 2.62
N SER A 87 -19.48 4.59 3.60
CA SER A 87 -19.23 3.90 4.87
C SER A 87 -19.26 2.37 4.76
N ALA A 88 -19.73 1.83 3.63
CA ALA A 88 -19.93 0.41 3.45
C ALA A 88 -18.60 -0.38 3.56
N PRO A 89 -18.58 -1.53 4.28
CA PRO A 89 -17.37 -2.35 4.43
C PRO A 89 -16.79 -2.86 3.11
N ALA A 90 -17.61 -2.95 2.06
CA ALA A 90 -17.17 -3.28 0.71
C ALA A 90 -16.01 -2.39 0.23
N PHE A 91 -16.02 -1.09 0.52
CA PHE A 91 -14.94 -0.19 0.11
C PHE A 91 -13.62 -0.49 0.81
N VAL A 92 -13.67 -0.86 2.09
CA VAL A 92 -12.49 -1.29 2.85
C VAL A 92 -11.93 -2.59 2.27
N LEU A 93 -12.80 -3.53 1.90
CA LEU A 93 -12.39 -4.79 1.27
C LEU A 93 -11.75 -4.55 -0.11
N ILE A 94 -12.37 -3.71 -0.94
CA ILE A 94 -11.83 -3.32 -2.26
C ILE A 94 -10.45 -2.66 -2.08
N TRP A 95 -10.34 -1.73 -1.13
CA TRP A 95 -9.07 -1.08 -0.80
C TRP A 95 -8.00 -2.10 -0.37
N LEU A 96 -8.36 -3.09 0.44
CA LEU A 96 -7.45 -4.14 0.89
C LEU A 96 -6.98 -5.03 -0.28
N ILE A 97 -7.89 -5.40 -1.19
CA ILE A 97 -7.56 -6.16 -2.41
C ILE A 97 -6.61 -5.36 -3.31
N ILE A 98 -6.92 -4.09 -3.59
CA ILE A 98 -6.07 -3.21 -4.41
C ILE A 98 -4.69 -3.06 -3.78
N THR A 99 -4.64 -2.85 -2.46
CA THR A 99 -3.39 -2.76 -1.69
C THR A 99 -2.57 -4.04 -1.84
N GLY A 100 -3.20 -5.21 -1.69
CA GLY A 100 -2.55 -6.52 -1.83
C GLY A 100 -1.98 -6.74 -3.23
N ILE A 101 -2.77 -6.50 -4.29
CA ILE A 101 -2.33 -6.65 -5.68
C ILE A 101 -1.14 -5.71 -5.95
N TRP A 102 -1.24 -4.45 -5.55
CA TRP A 102 -0.17 -3.49 -5.79
C TRP A 102 1.09 -3.82 -4.99
N LEU A 103 0.95 -4.29 -3.76
CA LEU A 103 2.07 -4.74 -2.93
C LEU A 103 2.82 -5.90 -3.61
N ILE A 104 2.10 -6.87 -4.18
CA ILE A 104 2.69 -7.98 -4.94
C ILE A 104 3.47 -7.46 -6.16
N LEU A 105 2.92 -6.49 -6.89
CA LEU A 105 3.59 -5.89 -8.04
C LEU A 105 4.89 -5.17 -7.64
N VAL A 106 4.87 -4.42 -6.53
CA VAL A 106 6.06 -3.72 -6.01
C VAL A 106 7.10 -4.73 -5.50
N LEU A 107 6.67 -5.77 -4.79
CA LEU A 107 7.55 -6.82 -4.29
C LEU A 107 8.20 -7.63 -5.44
N LYS A 108 7.41 -7.97 -6.48
CA LYS A 108 7.91 -8.61 -7.71
C LYS A 108 8.95 -7.72 -8.41
N TYR A 109 8.73 -6.41 -8.45
CA TYR A 109 9.70 -5.46 -9.00
C TYR A 109 11.02 -5.45 -8.21
N TRP A 110 10.95 -5.45 -6.88
CA TRP A 110 12.13 -5.49 -6.03
C TRP A 110 12.93 -6.79 -6.19
N LEU A 111 12.28 -7.95 -6.09
CA LEU A 111 12.95 -9.24 -6.11
C LEU A 111 13.43 -9.67 -7.51
N ARG A 112 12.68 -9.35 -8.58
CA ARG A 112 13.03 -9.80 -9.93
C ARG A 112 13.65 -8.72 -10.81
N THR A 113 13.15 -7.48 -10.76
CA THR A 113 13.57 -6.43 -11.70
C THR A 113 14.82 -5.70 -11.24
N ALA A 114 14.94 -5.40 -9.94
CA ALA A 114 16.11 -4.72 -9.40
C ALA A 114 17.43 -5.49 -9.61
N PRO A 115 17.55 -6.79 -9.28
CA PRO A 115 18.81 -7.52 -9.50
C PRO A 115 19.11 -7.75 -10.99
N LYS A 116 18.08 -7.99 -11.83
CA LYS A 116 18.26 -8.17 -13.28
C LYS A 116 18.78 -6.90 -13.96
N ARG A 117 18.24 -5.72 -13.60
CA ARG A 117 18.73 -4.46 -14.16
C ARG A 117 20.12 -4.08 -13.64
N ARG A 118 20.46 -4.45 -12.40
CA ARG A 118 21.83 -4.24 -11.86
C ARG A 118 22.88 -5.01 -12.69
N LYS A 119 22.57 -6.25 -13.11
CA LYS A 119 23.43 -7.06 -13.98
C LYS A 119 23.53 -6.54 -15.42
N GLN A 120 22.48 -5.92 -15.96
CA GLN A 120 22.53 -5.32 -17.30
C GLN A 120 23.36 -4.04 -17.34
N VAL A 121 23.26 -3.18 -16.31
CA VAL A 121 24.06 -1.94 -16.25
C VAL A 121 25.54 -2.22 -16.09
N SER A 122 25.94 -3.22 -15.29
CA SER A 122 27.36 -3.61 -15.19
C SER A 122 27.92 -4.17 -16.51
N GLY A 123 27.08 -4.73 -17.38
CA GLY A 123 27.50 -5.27 -18.67
C GLY A 123 27.63 -4.21 -19.78
N SER A 124 26.90 -3.09 -19.69
CA SER A 124 27.02 -1.99 -20.65
C SER A 124 28.22 -1.09 -20.37
N THR A 125 28.55 -0.82 -19.10
CA THR A 125 29.75 -0.02 -18.76
C THR A 125 31.03 -0.67 -19.26
N VAL A 126 31.11 -2.01 -19.20
CA VAL A 126 32.25 -2.79 -19.72
C VAL A 126 32.24 -2.88 -21.25
N LYS A 127 31.17 -2.54 -21.97
CA LYS A 127 31.20 -2.48 -23.43
C LYS A 127 31.60 -1.10 -23.94
N ASP A 128 31.14 -0.06 -23.27
CA ASP A 128 31.47 1.33 -23.61
C ASP A 128 32.94 1.65 -23.29
N GLU A 129 33.54 1.01 -22.29
CA GLU A 129 34.97 1.17 -21.95
C GLU A 129 35.91 0.45 -22.95
N TYR A 130 35.38 -0.44 -23.80
CA TYR A 130 36.15 -1.21 -24.80
C TYR A 130 35.82 -0.81 -26.25
N MET A 131 35.01 0.23 -26.44
CA MET A 131 34.79 0.87 -27.75
C MET A 131 35.38 2.29 -27.71
N PRO A 132 36.66 2.47 -28.11
CA PRO A 132 37.26 3.78 -28.33
C PRO A 132 36.64 4.52 -29.51
#